data_AF-A0A1I0WLH4-F1
#
_entry.id   AF-A0A1I0WLH4-F1
#
_cell.length_a   1.000
_cell.length_b   1.000
_cell.length_c   1.000
_cell.angle_alpha   90.00
_cell.angle_beta   90.00
_cell.angle_gamma   90.00
#
_symmetry.space_group_name_H-M   'P 1'
#
loop_
_entity.id
_entity.type
_entity.pdbx_description
1 polymer ?
#
loop_
_entity_poly.entity_id
_entity_poly.type
_entity_poly.pdbx_seq_one_letter_code
_entity_poly.pdbx_strand_id
1 'polypeptide(L)' 'MRNTLTIAELETEHTELLPTRETLAFGNTNWANVFASNSSMALNAASLGSLANSAAYQSITVTQG' A
#
# COMPACT_ATOMS: atom_id res chain seq x y z
N MET A 1 27.15 27.73 -35.16
CA MET A 1 28.36 26.87 -35.12
C MET A 1 27.95 25.55 -34.51
N ARG A 2 28.35 24.41 -35.08
CA ARG A 2 28.10 23.09 -34.47
C ARG A 2 29.17 22.90 -33.38
N ASN A 3 28.78 22.81 -32.11
CA ASN A 3 29.67 22.37 -31.03
C ASN A 3 29.86 20.86 -31.16
N THR A 4 30.78 20.45 -32.02
CA THR A 4 31.23 19.07 -32.11
C THR A 4 32.22 18.82 -30.98
N LEU A 5 31.79 18.06 -29.99
CA LEU A 5 32.68 17.55 -28.94
C LEU A 5 33.74 16.66 -29.57
N THR A 6 34.99 16.85 -29.16
CA THR A 6 36.11 15.99 -29.53
C THR A 6 36.01 14.64 -28.81
N ILE A 7 36.65 13.60 -29.36
CA ILE A 7 36.64 12.26 -28.75
C ILE A 7 37.20 12.31 -27.32
N ALA A 8 38.21 13.15 -27.05
CA ALA A 8 38.76 13.33 -25.71
C ALA A 8 37.75 13.94 -24.71
N GLU A 9 36.88 14.84 -25.18
CA GLU A 9 35.83 15.43 -24.35
C GLU A 9 34.71 14.43 -24.05
N LEU A 10 34.34 13.59 -25.02
CA LEU A 10 33.38 12.49 -24.84
C LEU A 10 33.86 11.44 -23.84
N GLU A 11 35.15 11.08 -23.87
CA GLU A 11 35.75 10.14 -22.92
C GLU A 11 35.82 10.72 -21.49
N THR A 12 35.74 12.05 -21.35
CA THR A 12 35.71 12.74 -20.06
C THR A 12 34.28 12.89 -19.51
N GLU A 13 33.25 12.61 -20.31
CA GLU A 13 31.87 12.60 -19.83
C GLU A 13 31.62 11.33 -18.99
N HIS A 14 31.68 11.51 -17.67
CA HIS A 14 31.27 10.48 -16.74
C HIS A 14 29.75 10.51 -16.55
N THR A 15 29.08 9.38 -16.81
CA THR A 15 27.72 9.15 -16.33
C THR A 15 27.78 9.07 -14.80
N GLU A 16 27.33 10.14 -14.14
CA GLU A 16 27.02 10.08 -12.72
C GLU A 16 25.71 9.29 -12.58
N LEU A 17 25.80 8.11 -11.96
CA LEU A 17 24.61 7.40 -11.51
C LEU A 17 23.89 8.33 -10.53
N LEU A 18 22.68 8.75 -10.89
CA LEU A 18 21.78 9.40 -9.95
C LEU A 18 21.74 8.52 -8.69
N PRO A 19 21.92 9.11 -7.49
CA PRO A 19 21.95 8.34 -6.26
C PRO A 19 20.72 7.44 -6.18
N THR A 20 20.92 6.20 -5.72
CA THR A 20 19.81 5.30 -5.37
C THR A 20 18.84 6.07 -4.48
N ARG A 21 17.53 5.87 -4.67
CA ARG A 21 16.44 6.60 -3.98
C ARG A 21 16.35 6.27 -2.48
N GLU A 22 17.47 6.26 -1.78
CA GLU A 22 17.61 5.99 -0.35
C GLU A 22 17.12 7.18 0.49
N THR A 23 16.92 8.34 -0.13
CA THR A 23 16.48 9.58 0.53
C THR A 23 14.97 9.73 0.73
N LEU A 24 14.14 8.77 0.28
CA LEU A 24 12.71 8.72 0.64
C LEU A 24 12.45 8.06 2.01
N ALA A 25 13.48 7.82 2.82
CA ALA A 25 13.33 7.21 4.15
C ALA A 25 12.64 8.14 5.17
N PHE A 26 12.70 9.47 4.98
CA PHE A 26 12.01 10.45 5.82
C PHE A 26 10.77 10.97 5.11
N GLY A 27 9.62 10.32 5.33
CA GLY A 27 8.32 10.71 4.76
C GLY A 27 7.51 9.59 4.11
N ASN A 28 8.12 8.43 3.85
CA ASN A 28 7.43 7.20 3.39
C ASN A 28 6.70 6.49 4.56
N THR A 29 5.87 7.22 5.29
CA THR A 29 5.05 6.64 6.37
C THR A 29 3.71 6.18 5.81
N ASN A 30 3.62 4.89 5.54
CA ASN A 30 2.40 4.20 5.16
C ASN A 30 1.56 3.86 6.40
N TRP A 31 0.69 4.79 6.80
CA TRP A 31 -0.24 4.61 7.92
C TRP A 31 -1.67 4.37 7.42
N ALA A 32 -2.22 3.19 7.72
CA ALA A 32 -3.65 2.93 7.62
C ALA A 32 -4.26 2.73 9.02
N ASN A 33 -5.06 3.70 9.47
CA ASN A 33 -5.83 3.56 10.71
C ASN A 33 -7.16 2.87 10.40
N VAL A 34 -7.28 1.58 10.74
CA VAL A 34 -8.49 0.81 10.48
C VAL A 34 -9.25 0.58 11.79
N PHE A 35 -10.47 1.09 11.85
CA PHE A 35 -11.42 0.75 12.89
C PHE A 35 -12.57 -0.03 12.27
N ALA A 36 -12.83 -1.23 12.78
CA ALA A 36 -13.88 -2.08 12.28
C ALA A 36 -14.62 -2.77 13.42
N SER A 37 -15.94 -2.74 13.36
CA SER A 37 -16.83 -3.42 14.28
C SER A 37 -17.78 -4.29 13.46
N ASN A 38 -17.94 -5.54 13.87
CA ASN A 38 -18.94 -6.43 13.31
C ASN A 38 -19.67 -7.13 14.46
N SER A 39 -20.99 -7.14 14.39
CA SER A 39 -21.85 -7.71 15.42
C SER A 39 -22.96 -8.51 14.75
N SER A 40 -23.25 -9.68 15.29
CA SER A 40 -24.25 -10.61 14.77
C SER A 40 -25.04 -11.17 15.95
N MET A 41 -26.37 -11.09 15.86
CA MET A 41 -27.28 -11.59 16.89
C MET A 41 -28.40 -12.38 16.22
N ALA A 42 -28.51 -13.65 16.59
CA ALA A 42 -29.63 -14.50 16.25
C ALA A 42 -30.46 -14.73 17.52
N LEU A 43 -31.76 -14.47 17.47
CA LEU A 43 -32.67 -14.71 18.58
C LEU A 43 -33.89 -15.48 18.10
N ASN A 44 -34.20 -16.57 18.81
CA ASN A 44 -35.41 -17.36 18.67
C ASN A 44 -36.32 -17.06 19.86
N ALA A 45 -37.18 -16.04 19.73
CA ALA A 45 -38.12 -15.65 20.78
C ALA A 45 -39.48 -16.34 20.58
N ALA A 46 -39.95 -17.06 21.60
CA ALA A 46 -41.23 -17.76 21.61
C ALA A 46 -41.46 -18.70 20.40
N SER A 47 -40.42 -19.44 20.00
CA SER A 47 -40.45 -20.23 18.77
C SER A 47 -40.32 -21.75 19.03
N LEU A 48 -41.11 -22.52 18.26
CA LEU A 48 -41.13 -24.00 18.27
C LEU A 48 -40.69 -24.49 16.89
N GLY A 49 -39.72 -25.41 16.84
CA GLY A 49 -39.19 -25.93 15.56
C GLY A 49 -38.30 -24.95 14.79
N SER A 50 -37.74 -23.93 15.45
CA SER A 50 -36.98 -22.86 14.80
C SER A 50 -35.46 -23.03 14.86
N LEU A 51 -34.76 -22.57 13.83
CA LEU A 51 -33.31 -22.44 13.78
C LEU A 51 -32.95 -20.96 13.58
N ALA A 52 -32.23 -20.36 14.53
CA ALA A 52 -31.66 -19.03 14.37
C ALA A 52 -30.17 -19.17 14.11
N ASN A 53 -29.75 -18.76 12.93
CA ASN A 53 -28.36 -18.71 12.53
C ASN A 53 -28.02 -17.24 12.25
N SER A 54 -26.90 -16.78 12.78
CA SER A 54 -26.39 -15.45 12.49
C SER A 54 -24.88 -15.51 12.38
N ALA A 55 -24.34 -14.86 11.35
CA ALA A 55 -22.91 -14.81 11.10
C ALA A 55 -22.49 -13.39 10.76
N ALA A 56 -21.46 -12.90 11.45
CA ALA A 56 -20.82 -11.62 11.23
C ALA A 56 -19.48 -11.84 10.50
N TYR A 57 -19.54 -12.11 9.20
CA TYR A 57 -18.32 -12.22 8.40
C TYR A 57 -17.79 -10.81 8.07
N GLN A 58 -16.52 -10.55 8.38
CA GLN A 58 -15.82 -9.31 8.02
C GLN A 58 -14.45 -9.64 7.47
N SER A 59 -14.11 -9.06 6.33
CA SER A 59 -12.78 -9.12 5.73
C SER A 59 -12.28 -7.70 5.51
N ILE A 60 -11.05 -7.44 5.93
CA ILE A 60 -10.39 -6.14 5.80
C ILE A 60 -9.05 -6.41 5.15
N THR A 61 -8.85 -5.83 3.97
CA THR A 61 -7.58 -5.91 3.25
C THR A 61 -7.02 -4.51 3.11
N VAL A 62 -5.79 -4.33 3.58
CA VAL A 62 -5.04 -3.08 3.44
C VAL A 62 -3.80 -3.36 2.61
N THR A 63 -3.61 -2.61 1.54
CA THR A 63 -2.40 -2.65 0.70
C THR A 63 -1.83 -1.24 0.61
N GLN A 64 -0.53 -1.10 0.88
CA GLN A 64 0.19 0.18 0.86
C GLN A 64 1.48 0.02 0.04
N GLY A 65 1.94 1.08 -0.62
CA GLY A 65 3.06 1.08 -1.57
C GLY A 65 4.12 2.12 -1.27
#